data_AF-A0A957B6W3-F1
#
_entry.id   AF-A0A957B6W3-F1
#
_cell.length_a   1.000
_cell.length_b   1.000
_cell.length_c   1.000
_cell.angle_alpha   90.00
_cell.angle_beta   90.00
_cell.angle_gamma   90.00
#
_symmetry.space_group_name_H-M   'P 1'
#
loop_
_entity.id
_entity.type
_entity.pdbx_description
1 polymer ?
#
loop_
_entity_poly.entity_id
_entity_poly.type
_entity_poly.pdbx_seq_one_letter_code
_entity_poly.pdbx_strand_id
1 'polypeptide(L)'
;ADGMCFRQIEYVGILAGTEKVQAAQQFVNFMLSESFQADLPLQMYVFPVVEDIELPELFAEYAQIPENPVIVDPALIEENRENWIQSWTETVLR
;
A
#
# COMPACT_ATOMS: atom_id res chain seq x y z
N ALA A 1 5.36 -16.95 8.53
CA ALA A 1 6.31 -15.92 8.96
C ALA A 1 5.61 -15.00 9.96
N ASP A 2 5.38 -15.50 11.18
CA ASP A 2 4.64 -14.79 12.23
C ASP A 2 5.48 -13.61 12.73
N GLY A 3 4.93 -12.39 12.70
CA GLY A 3 5.64 -11.18 13.15
C GLY A 3 6.87 -10.77 12.32
N MET A 4 7.07 -11.31 11.12
CA MET A 4 8.25 -11.05 10.27
C MET A 4 7.95 -10.23 9.01
N CYS A 5 6.67 -9.88 8.77
CA CYS A 5 6.24 -9.10 7.62
C CYS A 5 5.54 -7.83 8.09
N PHE A 6 5.98 -6.66 7.61
CA PHE A 6 5.30 -5.40 7.86
C PHE A 6 4.14 -5.22 6.87
N ARG A 7 2.95 -4.86 7.35
CA ARG A 7 1.80 -4.54 6.48
C ARG A 7 1.98 -3.14 5.89
N GLN A 8 2.35 -3.08 4.62
CA GLN A 8 2.34 -1.84 3.85
C GLN A 8 0.95 -1.62 3.22
N ILE A 9 0.49 -0.37 3.21
CA ILE A 9 -0.74 0.05 2.52
C ILE A 9 -0.37 1.20 1.58
N GLU A 10 -0.81 1.11 0.33
CA GLU A 10 -0.64 2.16 -0.66
C GLU A 10 -1.91 3.01 -0.76
N TYR A 11 -1.74 4.33 -0.81
CA TYR A 11 -2.84 5.29 -0.84
C TYR A 11 -2.76 6.16 -2.09
N VAL A 12 -3.94 6.59 -2.56
CA VAL A 12 -4.08 7.69 -3.51
C VAL A 12 -4.78 8.86 -2.83
N GLY A 13 -4.28 10.07 -3.06
CA GLY A 13 -4.84 11.29 -2.50
C GLY A 13 -4.89 12.42 -3.53
N ILE A 14 -5.90 13.28 -3.39
CA ILE A 14 -6.01 14.50 -4.20
C ILE A 14 -5.24 15.60 -3.48
N LEU A 15 -4.22 16.16 -4.16
CA LEU A 15 -3.39 17.22 -3.58
C LEU A 15 -4.20 18.51 -3.36
N ALA A 16 -4.01 19.11 -2.18
CA ALA A 16 -4.57 20.42 -1.87
C ALA A 16 -4.09 21.48 -2.87
N GLY A 17 -5.01 22.34 -3.31
CA GLY A 17 -4.70 23.41 -4.27
C GLY A 17 -4.81 23.03 -5.74
N THR A 18 -5.18 21.79 -6.08
CA THR A 18 -5.45 21.45 -7.49
C THR A 18 -6.68 22.18 -8.03
N GLU A 19 -6.56 22.76 -9.22
CA GLU A 19 -7.71 23.32 -9.96
C GLU A 19 -8.52 22.23 -10.68
N LYS A 20 -8.05 20.96 -10.66
CA LYS A 20 -8.61 19.84 -11.41
C LYS A 20 -9.26 18.78 -10.51
N VAL A 21 -9.93 19.21 -9.43
CA VAL A 21 -10.53 18.30 -8.42
C VAL A 21 -11.44 17.25 -9.07
N GLN A 22 -12.30 17.64 -10.00
CA GLN A 22 -13.25 16.71 -10.65
C GLN A 22 -12.53 15.61 -11.44
N ALA A 23 -11.48 15.96 -12.19
CA ALA A 23 -10.69 14.98 -12.93
C ALA A 23 -9.90 14.07 -11.99
N ALA A 24 -9.36 14.61 -10.89
CA ALA A 24 -8.67 13.82 -9.88
C ALA A 24 -9.62 12.82 -9.20
N GLN A 25 -10.85 13.22 -8.89
CA GLN A 25 -11.86 12.32 -8.33
C GLN A 25 -12.25 11.22 -9.32
N GLN A 26 -12.38 11.54 -10.61
CA GLN A 26 -12.62 10.53 -11.66
C GLN A 26 -11.48 9.51 -11.73
N PHE A 27 -10.23 9.95 -11.58
CA PHE A 27 -9.08 9.06 -11.56
C PHE A 27 -9.08 8.15 -10.32
N VAL A 28 -9.38 8.68 -9.13
CA VAL A 28 -9.54 7.87 -7.91
C VAL A 28 -10.65 6.84 -8.09
N ASN A 29 -11.79 7.23 -8.66
CA ASN A 29 -12.90 6.31 -8.94
C ASN A 29 -12.49 5.23 -9.96
N PHE A 30 -11.69 5.56 -10.96
CA PHE A 30 -11.13 4.59 -11.89
C PHE A 30 -10.19 3.60 -11.20
N MET A 31 -9.30 4.07 -10.31
CA MET A 31 -8.43 3.19 -9.53
C MET A 31 -9.22 2.23 -8.63
N LEU A 32 -10.40 2.63 -8.17
CA LEU A 32 -11.31 1.78 -7.37
C LEU A 32 -12.26 0.93 -8.22
N SER A 33 -12.15 0.97 -9.56
CA SER A 33 -12.96 0.12 -10.43
C SER A 33 -12.51 -1.34 -10.36
N GLU A 34 -13.44 -2.26 -10.57
CA GLU A 34 -13.17 -3.69 -10.64
C GLU A 34 -12.06 -4.02 -11.64
N SER A 35 -12.11 -3.44 -12.85
CA SER A 35 -11.10 -3.66 -13.88
C SER A 35 -9.70 -3.26 -13.44
N PHE A 36 -9.56 -2.10 -12.78
CA PHE A 36 -8.24 -1.67 -12.32
C PHE A 36 -7.75 -2.55 -11.17
N GLN A 37 -8.64 -2.87 -10.22
CA GLN A 37 -8.31 -3.69 -9.06
C GLN A 37 -7.95 -5.14 -9.45
N ALA A 38 -8.60 -5.71 -10.47
CA ALA A 38 -8.31 -7.04 -10.99
C ALA A 38 -6.94 -7.14 -11.69
N ASP A 39 -6.44 -6.04 -12.24
CA ASP A 39 -5.12 -6.00 -12.90
C ASP A 39 -3.95 -5.84 -11.91
N LEU A 40 -4.19 -5.25 -10.73
CA LEU A 40 -3.15 -4.98 -9.72
C LEU A 40 -2.29 -6.19 -9.34
N PRO A 41 -2.84 -7.41 -9.11
CA PRO A 41 -2.06 -8.56 -8.67
C PRO A 41 -0.90 -8.92 -9.61
N LEU A 42 -1.11 -8.84 -10.92
CA LEU A 42 -0.11 -9.27 -11.90
C LEU A 42 0.70 -8.11 -12.50
N GLN A 43 0.26 -6.86 -12.32
CA GLN A 43 1.00 -5.69 -12.80
C GLN A 43 1.88 -5.06 -11.71
N MET A 44 1.39 -5.03 -10.47
CA MET A 44 2.05 -4.33 -9.36
C MET A 44 2.40 -5.26 -8.19
N TYR A 45 1.99 -6.53 -8.24
CA TYR A 45 2.23 -7.52 -7.19
C TYR A 45 1.66 -7.11 -5.81
N VAL A 46 0.49 -6.48 -5.82
CA VAL A 46 -0.25 -6.07 -4.61
C VAL A 46 -1.65 -6.68 -4.61
N PHE A 47 -2.24 -6.81 -3.41
CA PHE A 47 -3.62 -7.24 -3.26
C PHE A 47 -4.58 -6.08 -3.55
N PRO A 48 -5.73 -6.33 -4.21
CA PRO A 48 -6.78 -5.34 -4.37
C PRO A 48 -7.36 -4.94 -3.01
N VAL A 49 -7.80 -3.69 -2.91
CA VAL A 49 -8.49 -3.15 -1.72
C VAL A 49 -10.00 -3.31 -1.82
N VAL A 50 -10.54 -3.39 -3.04
CA VAL A 50 -11.96 -3.67 -3.28
C VAL A 50 -12.24 -5.14 -2.99
N GLU A 51 -13.31 -5.40 -2.24
CA GLU A 51 -13.76 -6.75 -1.90
C GLU A 51 -14.27 -7.48 -3.16
N ASP A 52 -14.33 -8.82 -3.08
CA ASP A 52 -14.88 -9.69 -4.13
C ASP A 52 -14.16 -9.64 -5.50
N ILE A 53 -12.92 -9.14 -5.55
CA ILE A 53 -12.06 -9.23 -6.74
C ILE A 53 -11.41 -10.63 -6.81
N GLU A 54 -11.72 -11.39 -7.84
CA GLU A 54 -11.09 -12.69 -8.08
C GLU A 54 -9.58 -12.52 -8.34
N LEU A 55 -8.77 -13.25 -7.58
CA LEU A 55 -7.31 -13.25 -7.77
C LEU A 55 -6.94 -14.24 -8.88
N PRO A 56 -6.02 -13.88 -9.79
CA PRO A 56 -5.45 -14.83 -10.75
C PRO A 56 -4.81 -16.03 -10.05
N GLU A 57 -5.01 -17.23 -10.59
CA GLU A 57 -4.55 -18.50 -9.99
C GLU A 57 -3.05 -18.46 -9.63
N LEU A 58 -2.22 -17.99 -10.56
CA LEU A 58 -0.77 -17.86 -10.34
C LEU A 58 -0.44 -16.91 -9.18
N PHE A 59 -1.18 -15.82 -9.04
CA PHE A 59 -0.96 -14.90 -7.93
C PHE A 59 -1.38 -15.54 -6.61
N ALA A 60 -2.55 -16.18 -6.56
CA ALA A 60 -3.04 -16.85 -5.37
C ALA A 60 -2.17 -18.04 -4.92
N GLU A 61 -1.51 -18.73 -5.86
CA GLU A 61 -0.59 -19.83 -5.56
C GLU A 61 0.66 -19.37 -4.80
N TYR A 62 1.22 -18.22 -5.17
CA TYR A 62 2.51 -17.75 -4.65
C TYR A 62 2.42 -16.59 -3.65
N ALA A 63 1.37 -15.78 -3.72
CA ALA A 63 1.18 -14.64 -2.82
C ALA A 63 0.63 -15.13 -1.48
N GLN A 64 1.52 -15.29 -0.50
CA GLN A 64 1.12 -15.62 0.87
C GLN A 64 0.68 -14.35 1.61
N ILE A 65 -0.55 -14.33 2.12
CA ILE A 65 -1.01 -13.31 3.06
C ILE A 65 -0.58 -13.76 4.46
N PRO A 66 0.31 -13.03 5.16
CA PRO A 66 0.64 -13.35 6.54
C PRO A 66 -0.60 -13.23 7.42
N GLU A 67 -0.90 -14.24 8.24
CA GLU A 67 -2.03 -14.21 9.20
C GLU A 67 -1.84 -13.12 10.27
N ASN A 68 -0.59 -12.93 10.70
CA ASN A 68 -0.20 -11.96 11.72
C ASN A 68 0.94 -11.06 11.20
N PRO A 69 0.65 -10.11 10.31
CA PRO A 69 1.64 -9.12 9.92
C PRO A 69 1.90 -8.16 11.08
N VAL A 70 3.12 -7.63 11.15
CA VAL A 70 3.44 -6.50 12.01
C VAL A 70 2.73 -5.27 11.47
N ILE A 71 1.94 -4.65 12.33
CA ILE A 71 1.29 -3.36 12.08
C ILE A 71 1.88 -2.37 13.09
N VAL A 72 2.37 -1.25 12.60
CA VAL A 72 2.82 -0.13 13.44
C VAL A 72 1.75 0.94 13.38
N ASP A 73 1.34 1.45 14.54
CA ASP A 73 0.37 2.55 14.61
C ASP A 73 0.89 3.76 13.81
N PRO A 74 0.10 4.31 12.87
CA PRO A 74 0.49 5.50 12.11
C PRO A 74 0.92 6.70 12.98
N ALA A 75 0.32 6.88 14.15
CA ALA A 75 0.70 7.95 15.08
C ALA A 75 2.11 7.74 15.64
N LEU A 76 2.47 6.48 15.93
CA LEU A 76 3.82 6.13 16.39
C LEU A 76 4.85 6.33 15.27
N ILE A 77 4.47 6.01 14.02
CA ILE A 77 5.31 6.29 12.85
C ILE A 77 5.54 7.79 12.72
N GLU A 78 4.49 8.61 12.77
CA GLU A 78 4.64 10.07 12.65
C GLU A 78 5.54 10.65 13.76
N GLU A 79 5.37 10.19 15.00
CA GLU A 79 6.18 10.65 16.14
C GLU A 79 7.67 10.30 15.99
N ASN A 80 8.00 9.14 15.40
CA ASN A 80 9.36 8.60 15.44
C ASN A 80 10.09 8.53 14.08
N ARG A 81 9.40 8.78 12.96
CA ARG A 81 9.93 8.61 11.59
C ARG A 81 11.28 9.30 11.40
N GLU A 82 11.39 10.57 11.77
CA GLU A 82 12.61 11.34 11.57
C GLU A 82 13.79 10.77 12.37
N ASN A 83 13.55 10.39 13.62
CA ASN A 83 14.57 9.79 14.49
C ASN A 83 15.06 8.43 13.95
N TRP A 84 14.13 7.59 13.47
CA TRP A 84 14.47 6.29 12.88
C TRP A 84 15.28 6.44 11.60
N ILE A 85 14.89 7.35 10.70
CA ILE A 85 15.62 7.63 9.45
C ILE A 85 17.04 8.14 9.75
N GLN A 86 17.18 9.06 10.71
CA GLN A 86 18.48 9.57 11.12
C GLN A 86 19.37 8.45 11.67
N SER A 87 18.86 7.66 12.62
CA SER A 87 19.61 6.57 13.25
C SER A 87 20.10 5.55 12.22
N TRP A 88 19.23 5.18 11.27
CA TRP A 88 19.60 4.26 10.20
C TRP A 88 20.69 4.83 9.30
N THR A 89 20.56 6.10 8.91
CA THR A 89 21.54 6.79 8.05
C THR A 89 22.91 6.87 8.71
N GLU A 90 22.95 7.20 10.01
CA GLU A 90 24.19 7.26 10.78
C GLU A 90 24.85 5.89 10.98
N THR A 91 24.06 4.82 11.07
CA THR A 91 24.58 3.46 11.31
C THR A 91 25.06 2.76 10.03
N VAL A 92 24.34 2.95 8.92
CA VAL A 92 24.53 2.17 7.70
C VAL A 92 25.31 2.92 6.63
N LEU A 93 25.14 4.24 6.53
CA LEU A 93 25.70 5.04 5.42
C LEU A 93 26.88 5.92 5.81
N ARG A 94 27.12 6.14 7.10
CA ARG A 94 28.20 6.98 7.63
C ARG A 94 29.12 6.15 8.51
#